data_AF-A0A2A4P4P6-F1
#
_entry.id   AF-A0A2A4P4P6-F1
#
_cell.length_a   1.000
_cell.length_b   1.000
_cell.length_c   1.000
_cell.angle_alpha   90.00
_cell.angle_beta   90.00
_cell.angle_gamma   90.00
#
_symmetry.space_group_name_H-M   'P 1'
#
loop_
_entity.id
_entity.type
_entity.pdbx_description
1 polymer ?
#
loop_
_entity_poly.entity_id
_entity_poly.type
_entity_poly.pdbx_seq_one_letter_code
_entity_poly.pdbx_strand_id
1 'polypeptide(L)'
;MDLAPRHSGDLTQPSLFPFTLSDLAFHVGASADEMTRWHAIGWLSFAPGSVDRLDNRHFVEASFIEGLARSGLSDQMITSLLSKLKPPYCYDAEKT
;
A
#
# COMPACT_ATOMS: atom_id res chain seq x y z
N MET A 1 13.99 -18.81 -13.79
CA MET A 1 13.89 -17.50 -13.11
C MET A 1 13.24 -17.77 -11.77
N ASP A 2 14.00 -17.58 -10.71
CA ASP A 2 13.55 -17.77 -9.34
C ASP A 2 12.69 -16.56 -8.97
N LEU A 3 11.38 -16.76 -8.81
CA LEU A 3 10.43 -15.74 -8.35
C LEU A 3 10.25 -15.86 -6.83
N ALA A 4 11.34 -16.08 -6.09
CA ALA A 4 11.27 -16.07 -4.63
C ALA A 4 10.70 -14.70 -4.17
N PRO A 5 9.65 -14.70 -3.33
CA PRO A 5 9.08 -13.46 -2.82
C PRO A 5 10.18 -12.69 -2.08
N ARG A 6 10.40 -11.44 -2.47
CA ARG A 6 11.37 -10.57 -1.79
C ARG A 6 10.86 -10.30 -0.38
N HIS A 7 11.42 -11.07 0.56
CA HIS A 7 11.49 -10.88 2.01
C HIS A 7 10.33 -10.13 2.68
N SER A 8 9.48 -10.90 3.37
CA SER A 8 8.54 -10.39 4.39
C SER A 8 9.19 -9.56 5.51
N GLY A 9 10.52 -9.55 5.63
CA GLY A 9 11.26 -8.75 6.61
C GLY A 9 11.24 -7.24 6.35
N ASP A 10 11.21 -6.83 5.08
CA ASP A 10 11.26 -5.42 4.65
C ASP A 10 10.00 -4.61 5.04
N LEU A 11 8.93 -5.31 5.44
CA LEU A 11 7.68 -4.71 5.90
C LEU A 11 7.71 -4.39 7.41
N THR A 12 8.63 -5.00 8.14
CA THR A 12 8.83 -4.81 9.59
C THR A 12 10.04 -3.96 9.92
N GLN A 13 10.97 -3.82 8.98
CA GLN A 13 12.17 -3.00 9.12
C GLN A 13 12.00 -1.65 8.40
N PRO A 14 12.25 -0.51 9.07
CA PRO A 14 12.33 0.79 8.39
C PRO A 14 13.42 0.76 7.31
N SER A 15 13.15 1.35 6.14
CA SER A 15 14.14 1.44 5.08
C SER A 15 15.25 2.41 5.51
N LEU A 16 16.49 2.09 5.14
CA LEU A 16 17.59 3.07 5.23
C LEU A 16 17.42 4.20 4.20
N PHE A 17 16.64 3.94 3.14
CA PHE A 17 16.35 4.87 2.05
C PHE A 17 14.84 5.14 2.04
N PRO A 18 14.38 6.20 2.74
CA PRO A 18 12.97 6.56 2.72
C PRO A 18 12.59 7.18 1.37
N PHE A 19 11.34 7.00 0.98
CA PHE A 19 10.74 7.65 -0.18
C PHE A 19 10.18 9.01 0.20
N THR A 20 10.20 9.96 -0.73
CA THR A 20 9.34 11.14 -0.64
C THR A 20 7.92 10.79 -1.07
N LEU A 21 6.93 11.61 -0.72
CA LEU A 21 5.56 11.44 -1.20
C LEU A 21 5.48 11.50 -2.73
N SER A 22 6.33 12.31 -3.36
CA SER A 22 6.44 12.40 -4.82
C SER A 22 6.99 11.13 -5.45
N ASP A 23 8.02 10.51 -4.83
CA ASP A 23 8.54 9.22 -5.28
C ASP A 23 7.47 8.12 -5.17
N LEU A 24 6.75 8.09 -4.05
CA LEU A 24 5.67 7.14 -3.84
C LEU A 24 4.58 7.30 -4.90
N ALA A 25 4.11 8.53 -5.13
CA ALA A 25 3.09 8.83 -6.13
C ALA A 25 3.51 8.41 -7.54
N PHE A 26 4.78 8.69 -7.90
CA PHE A 26 5.34 8.30 -9.20
C PHE A 26 5.37 6.78 -9.39
N HIS A 27 5.84 6.02 -8.39
CA HIS A 27 5.98 4.57 -8.52
C HIS A 27 4.64 3.82 -8.41
N VAL A 28 3.71 4.32 -7.59
CA VAL A 28 2.36 3.73 -7.42
C VAL A 28 1.47 4.08 -8.62
N GLY A 29 1.73 5.18 -9.31
CA GLY A 29 0.87 5.65 -10.41
C GLY A 29 -0.42 6.33 -9.93
N ALA A 30 -0.43 6.80 -8.67
CA ALA A 30 -1.56 7.48 -8.04
C ALA A 30 -1.11 8.83 -7.47
N SER A 31 -1.96 9.85 -7.58
CA SER A 31 -1.67 11.18 -7.04
C SER A 31 -1.71 11.21 -5.51
N ALA A 32 -1.06 12.21 -4.91
CA ALA A 32 -1.11 12.43 -3.46
C ALA A 32 -2.54 12.68 -2.95
N ASP A 33 -3.39 13.34 -3.74
CA ASP A 33 -4.80 13.55 -3.45
C ASP A 33 -5.59 12.23 -3.46
N GLU A 34 -5.36 11.35 -4.43
CA GLU A 34 -5.98 10.02 -4.47
C GLU A 34 -5.60 9.19 -3.25
N MET A 35 -4.31 9.14 -2.90
CA MET A 35 -3.84 8.44 -1.70
C MET A 35 -4.44 9.06 -0.43
N THR A 36 -4.55 10.39 -0.36
CA THR A 36 -5.21 11.06 0.77
C THR A 36 -6.68 10.68 0.88
N ARG A 37 -7.37 10.55 -0.26
CA ARG A 37 -8.75 10.07 -0.33
C ARG A 37 -8.86 8.62 0.15
N TRP A 38 -7.95 7.75 -0.27
CA TRP A 38 -7.90 6.34 0.17
C TRP A 38 -7.70 6.23 1.69
N HIS A 39 -6.83 7.05 2.27
CA HIS A 39 -6.71 7.14 3.72
C HIS A 39 -8.02 7.61 4.39
N ALA A 40 -8.68 8.64 3.84
CA ALA A 40 -9.92 9.18 4.39
C ALA A 40 -11.08 8.16 4.41
N ILE A 41 -11.12 7.24 3.44
CA ILE A 41 -12.11 6.15 3.38
C ILE A 41 -11.64 4.86 4.08
N GLY A 42 -10.48 4.89 4.74
CA GLY A 42 -9.91 3.78 5.51
C GLY A 42 -9.25 2.68 4.68
N TRP A 43 -8.97 2.94 3.40
CA TRP A 43 -8.28 1.99 2.52
C TRP A 43 -6.77 2.00 2.70
N LEU A 44 -6.18 3.11 3.13
CA LEU A 44 -4.78 3.16 3.56
C LEU A 44 -4.72 3.27 5.09
N SER A 45 -3.76 2.56 5.68
CA SER A 45 -3.48 2.59 7.11
C SER A 45 -2.62 3.78 7.55
N PHE A 46 -2.03 4.51 6.59
CA PHE A 46 -1.18 5.66 6.83
C PHE A 46 -1.68 6.92 6.10
N ALA A 47 -1.43 8.08 6.70
CA ALA A 47 -1.73 9.38 6.11
C ALA A 47 -0.55 9.87 5.25
N PRO A 48 -0.66 9.92 3.90
CA PRO A 48 0.47 10.22 3.03
C PRO A 48 1.12 11.58 3.29
N GLY A 49 0.32 12.57 3.72
CA GLY A 49 0.79 13.93 4.04
C GLY A 49 1.29 14.14 5.47
N SER A 50 1.17 13.14 6.36
CA SER A 50 1.61 13.25 7.77
C SER A 50 2.78 12.32 8.10
N VAL A 51 3.25 11.54 7.13
CA VAL A 51 4.37 10.62 7.30
C VAL A 51 5.64 11.26 6.73
N ASP A 52 6.55 11.67 7.61
CA ASP A 52 7.85 12.25 7.24
C ASP A 52 8.77 11.29 6.48
N ARG A 53 8.64 9.97 6.74
CA ARG A 53 9.48 8.93 6.14
C ARG A 53 8.61 7.80 5.61
N LEU A 54 8.42 7.80 4.30
CA LEU A 54 7.77 6.69 3.61
C LEU A 54 8.80 5.58 3.36
N ASP A 55 8.36 4.34 3.39
CA ASP A 55 9.22 3.14 3.42
C ASP A 55 8.53 2.07 2.57
N ASN A 56 9.18 0.93 2.35
CA ASN A 56 8.64 -0.17 1.55
C ASN A 56 7.24 -0.63 2.00
N ARG A 57 6.92 -0.60 3.30
CA ARG A 57 5.57 -0.94 3.79
C ARG A 57 4.48 -0.03 3.20
N HIS A 58 4.77 1.27 3.10
CA HIS A 58 3.83 2.26 2.59
C HIS A 58 3.70 2.13 1.07
N PHE A 59 4.81 1.79 0.39
CA PHE A 59 4.82 1.47 -1.04
C PHE A 59 3.97 0.25 -1.37
N VAL A 60 4.23 -0.88 -0.70
CA VAL A 60 3.49 -2.13 -0.93
C VAL A 60 1.99 -1.94 -0.68
N GLU A 61 1.65 -1.26 0.42
CA GLU A 61 0.25 -0.98 0.74
C GLU A 61 -0.41 -0.09 -0.32
N ALA A 62 0.23 1.01 -0.72
CA ALA A 62 -0.31 1.92 -1.73
C ALA A 62 -0.45 1.25 -3.11
N SER A 63 0.53 0.45 -3.53
CA SER A 63 0.46 -0.34 -4.77
C SER A 63 -0.66 -1.39 -4.72
N PHE A 64 -0.88 -2.03 -3.57
CA PHE A 64 -1.97 -2.98 -3.41
C PHE A 64 -3.34 -2.30 -3.55
N ILE A 65 -3.53 -1.15 -2.90
CA ILE A 65 -4.77 -0.38 -3.01
C ILE A 65 -4.97 0.18 -4.43
N GLU A 66 -3.91 0.64 -5.10
CA GLU A 66 -3.98 1.10 -6.50
C GLU A 66 -4.47 -0.01 -7.42
N GLY A 67 -3.90 -1.23 -7.29
CA GLY A 67 -4.34 -2.39 -8.04
C GLY A 67 -5.81 -2.74 -7.80
N LEU A 68 -6.29 -2.64 -6.55
CA LEU A 68 -7.71 -2.82 -6.23
C LEU A 68 -8.59 -1.72 -6.84
N ALA A 69 -8.20 -0.45 -6.72
CA ALA A 69 -8.95 0.67 -7.28
C ALA A 69 -9.09 0.56 -8.82
N ARG A 70 -8.09 -0.03 -9.50
CA ARG A 70 -8.09 -0.22 -10.96
C ARG A 70 -8.65 -1.55 -11.44
N SER A 71 -8.95 -2.47 -10.54
CA SER A 71 -9.52 -3.77 -10.86
C SER A 71 -10.96 -3.70 -11.40
N GLY A 72 -11.63 -2.56 -11.28
CA GLY A 72 -13.03 -2.38 -11.64
C GLY A 72 -14.03 -2.87 -10.58
N LEU A 73 -13.55 -3.26 -9.39
CA LEU A 73 -14.39 -3.52 -8.23
C LEU A 73 -15.04 -2.24 -7.73
N SER A 74 -16.26 -2.35 -7.21
CA SER A 74 -16.92 -1.21 -6.57
C SER A 74 -16.28 -0.88 -5.23
N ASP A 75 -16.35 0.39 -4.82
CA ASP A 75 -15.78 0.86 -3.56
C ASP A 75 -16.30 0.07 -2.35
N GLN A 76 -17.57 -0.37 -2.38
CA GLN A 76 -18.15 -1.22 -1.33
C GLN A 76 -17.50 -2.61 -1.27
N MET A 77 -17.21 -3.23 -2.42
CA MET A 77 -16.54 -4.53 -2.47
C MET A 77 -15.11 -4.42 -1.96
N ILE A 78 -14.39 -3.36 -2.35
CA ILE A 78 -13.04 -3.08 -1.88
C ILE A 78 -13.05 -2.88 -0.36
N THR A 79 -13.94 -2.02 0.15
CA THR A 79 -14.07 -1.76 1.59
C THR A 79 -14.39 -3.03 2.38
N SER A 80 -15.29 -3.86 1.88
CA SER A 80 -15.63 -5.16 2.48
C SER A 80 -14.45 -6.13 2.50
N LEU A 81 -13.66 -6.18 1.42
CA LEU A 81 -12.46 -7.00 1.33
C LEU A 81 -11.39 -6.52 2.33
N LEU A 82 -11.11 -5.21 2.36
CA LEU A 82 -10.14 -4.61 3.26
C LEU A 82 -10.51 -4.77 4.74
N SER A 83 -11.80 -4.71 5.09
CA SER A 83 -12.27 -4.91 6.47
C SER A 83 -11.93 -6.28 7.07
N LYS A 84 -11.64 -7.28 6.22
CA LYS A 84 -11.27 -8.64 6.64
C LYS A 84 -9.75 -8.80 6.81
N LEU A 85 -8.97 -7.76 6.50
CA LEU A 85 -7.52 -7.81 6.50
C LEU A 85 -6.94 -6.93 7.58
N LYS A 86 -5.81 -7.38 8.11
CA LYS A 86 -5.06 -6.60 9.10
C LYS A 86 -4.04 -5.72 8.36
N PRO A 87 -4.04 -4.40 8.60
CA PRO A 87 -3.00 -3.52 8.07
C PRO A 87 -1.64 -3.78 8.77
N PRO A 88 -0.50 -3.52 8.10
CA PRO A 88 -0.37 -3.09 6.70
C PRO A 88 -0.76 -4.22 5.74
N TYR A 89 -1.51 -3.89 4.67
CA TYR A 89 -2.01 -4.88 3.71
C TYR A 89 -0.84 -5.50 2.95
N CYS A 90 -0.35 -6.62 3.47
CA CYS A 90 0.74 -7.39 2.90
C CYS A 90 0.26 -8.82 2.73
N TYR A 91 0.11 -9.21 1.47
CA TYR A 91 -0.28 -10.56 1.10
C TYR A 91 0.94 -11.36 0.69
N ASP A 92 1.14 -12.47 1.39
CA ASP A 92 2.05 -13.53 0.98
C ASP A 92 1.19 -14.65 0.39
N ALA A 93 1.21 -14.80 -0.94
CA ALA A 93 0.39 -15.79 -1.64
C ALA A 93 0.74 -17.23 -1.24
N GLU A 94 1.91 -17.46 -0.61
CA GLU A 94 2.36 -18.77 -0.15
C GLU A 94 1.94 -19.07 1.29
N LYS A 95 1.48 -18.07 2.06
CA LYS A 95 0.91 -18.25 3.40
C LYS A 95 -0.60 -18.08 3.35
N THR A 96 -1.28 -19.17 2.95
CA THR A 96 -2.73 -19.32 3.12
C THR A 96 -3.03 -20.23 4.30
#